data_AF-A0A2V8QJY6-F1
#
_entry.id   AF-A0A2V8QJY6-F1
#
_cell.length_a   1.000
_cell.length_b   1.000
_cell.length_c   1.000
_cell.angle_alpha   90.00
_cell.angle_beta   90.00
_cell.angle_gamma   90.00
#
_symmetry.space_group_name_H-M   'P 1'
#
loop_
_entity.id
_entity.type
_entity.pdbx_description
1 polymer ?
#
loop_
_entity_poly.entity_id
_entity_poly.type
_entity_poly.pdbx_seq_one_letter_code
_entity_poly.pdbx_strand_id
1 'polypeptide(L)' 'MGEEIRKFVEDALENERVEVHTETRVVRVTENNITLEHKNDRLEIKTAGVVWVAGVRPNPLTASLAVERDSRGLIIV' A
#
# COMPACT_ATOMS: atom_id res chain seq x y z
N MET A 1 8.55 13.21 0.76
CA MET A 1 9.86 12.64 1.14
C MET A 1 10.91 13.38 0.34
N GLY A 2 11.96 13.90 0.97
CA GLY A 2 13.03 14.56 0.22
C GLY A 2 13.73 13.56 -0.70
N GLU A 3 14.24 14.02 -1.84
CA GLU A 3 14.91 13.18 -2.84
C GLU A 3 16.08 12.37 -2.25
N GLU A 4 16.84 12.95 -1.32
CA GLU A 4 17.96 12.28 -0.66
C GLU A 4 17.52 11.05 0.14
N ILE A 5 16.40 11.13 0.87
CA ILE A 5 15.89 10.01 1.66
C ILE A 5 15.32 8.94 0.73
N ARG A 6 14.64 9.33 -0.36
CA ARG A 6 14.14 8.37 -1.35
C ARG A 6 15.29 7.56 -1.94
N LYS A 7 16.34 8.23 -2.41
CA LYS A 7 17.49 7.57 -3.01
C LYS A 7 18.17 6.61 -2.03
N PHE A 8 18.40 7.04 -0.79
CA PHE A 8 18.96 6.17 0.25
C PHE A 8 18.15 4.89 0.46
N VAL A 9 16.82 4.99 0.46
CA VAL A 9 15.91 3.84 0.62
C VAL A 9 15.93 2.95 -0.62
N GLU A 10 15.90 3.52 -1.81
CA GLU A 10 15.97 2.76 -3.08
C GLU A 10 17.27 1.96 -3.17
N ASP A 11 18.41 2.59 -2.87
CA ASP A 11 19.73 1.94 -2.85
C ASP A 11 19.74 0.78 -1.82
N ALA A 12 19.14 0.97 -0.64
CA ALA A 12 19.06 -0.09 0.38
C ALA A 12 18.20 -1.28 -0.07
N LEU A 13 17.05 -1.01 -0.70
CA LEU A 13 16.16 -2.06 -1.21
C LEU A 13 16.80 -2.85 -2.36
N GLU A 14 17.49 -2.16 -3.26
CA GLU A 14 18.21 -2.80 -4.38
C GLU A 14 19.33 -3.71 -3.88
N ASN A 15 20.11 -3.27 -2.89
CA ASN A 15 21.18 -4.07 -2.27
C ASN A 15 20.64 -5.36 -1.63
N GLU A 16 19.41 -5.33 -1.10
CA GLU A 16 18.71 -6.49 -0.54
C GLU A 16 17.91 -7.28 -1.59
N ARG A 17 18.05 -6.93 -2.88
CA ARG A 17 17.36 -7.56 -4.03
C ARG A 17 15.84 -7.48 -3.94
N VAL A 18 15.34 -6.38 -3.37
CA VAL A 18 13.91 -6.08 -3.32
C VAL A 18 13.55 -5.30 -4.59
N GLU A 19 12.71 -5.89 -5.44
CA GLU A 19 12.15 -5.21 -6.60
C GLU A 19 11.01 -4.27 -6.17
N VAL A 20 11.07 -3.01 -6.64
CA VAL A 20 10.09 -1.98 -6.31
C VAL A 20 9.32 -1.57 -7.56
N HIS A 21 8.00 -1.77 -7.53
CA HIS A 21 7.10 -1.36 -8.60
C HIS A 21 6.13 -0.28 -8.09
N THR A 22 6.43 0.98 -8.39
CA THR A 22 5.48 2.10 -8.19
C THR A 22 4.47 2.15 -9.33
N GLU A 23 3.46 3.03 -9.24
CA GLU A 23 2.39 3.15 -10.24
C GLU A 23 1.70 1.80 -10.56
N THR A 24 1.68 0.91 -9.56
CA THR A 24 1.21 -0.46 -9.69
C THR A 24 0.11 -0.67 -8.67
N ARG A 25 -1.06 -1.07 -9.15
CA ARG A 25 -2.23 -1.30 -8.31
C ARG A 25 -2.41 -2.79 -8.06
N VAL A 26 -2.61 -3.15 -6.80
CA VAL A 26 -3.12 -4.49 -6.47
C VAL A 26 -4.63 -4.53 -6.73
N VAL A 27 -5.06 -5.39 -7.64
CA VAL A 27 -6.46 -5.55 -8.06
C VAL A 27 -7.15 -6.66 -7.26
N ARG A 28 -6.45 -7.76 -7.01
CA ARG A 28 -6.98 -8.92 -6.29
C ARG A 28 -5.86 -9.66 -5.57
N VAL A 29 -6.16 -10.16 -4.38
CA VAL A 29 -5.33 -11.13 -3.67
C VAL A 29 -6.12 -12.42 -3.54
N THR A 30 -5.46 -13.55 -3.80
CA THR A 30 -5.99 -14.90 -3.59
C THR A 30 -5.02 -15.65 -2.68
N GLU A 31 -5.33 -16.92 -2.36
CA GLU A 31 -4.48 -17.75 -1.51
C GLU A 31 -3.04 -17.87 -2.03
N ASN A 32 -2.87 -18.04 -3.35
CA ASN A 32 -1.57 -18.35 -3.96
C ASN A 32 -1.14 -17.36 -5.06
N ASN A 33 -1.95 -16.35 -5.35
CA ASN A 33 -1.68 -15.38 -6.41
C ASN A 33 -2.08 -13.96 -6.02
N ILE A 34 -1.37 -13.00 -6.60
CA ILE A 34 -1.74 -11.58 -6.61
C ILE A 34 -1.97 -11.13 -8.06
N THR A 35 -3.04 -10.37 -8.28
CA THR A 35 -3.31 -9.72 -9.56
C THR A 35 -2.96 -8.24 -9.46
N LEU A 36 -2.09 -7.79 -10.34
CA LEU A 36 -1.59 -6.42 -10.42
C LEU A 36 -2.09 -5.76 -11.71
N GLU A 37 -2.20 -4.45 -11.67
CA GLU A 37 -2.37 -3.59 -12.84
C GLU A 37 -1.20 -2.60 -12.87
N HIS A 38 -0.44 -2.60 -13.95
CA HIS A 38 0.70 -1.72 -14.18
C HIS A 38 0.62 -1.16 -15.59
N LYS A 39 0.59 0.17 -15.74
CA LYS A 39 0.50 0.84 -17.06
C LYS A 39 -0.66 0.33 -17.94
N ASN A 40 -1.80 0.01 -17.32
CA ASN A 40 -3.01 -0.59 -17.92
C ASN A 40 -2.90 -2.06 -18.33
N ASP A 41 -1.76 -2.70 -18.09
CA ASP A 41 -1.62 -4.14 -18.27
C ASP A 41 -1.95 -4.87 -16.98
N ARG A 42 -2.66 -5.99 -17.11
CA ARG A 42 -3.04 -6.84 -15.98
C ARG A 42 -2.14 -8.07 -15.94
N LEU A 43 -1.49 -8.27 -14.80
CA LEU A 43 -0.56 -9.37 -14.56
C LEU A 43 -1.02 -10.20 -13.36
N GLU A 44 -0.88 -11.51 -13.45
CA GLU A 44 -1.06 -12.41 -12.32
C GLU A 44 0.28 -13.04 -11.94
N ILE A 45 0.64 -12.93 -10.66
CA ILE A 45 1.90 -13.42 -10.11
C ILE A 45 1.59 -14.44 -9.03
N LYS A 46 2.22 -15.62 -9.11
CA LYS A 46 2.21 -16.62 -8.03
C LYS A 46 3.07 -16.12 -6.88
N THR A 47 2.57 -16.22 -5.66
CA THR A 47 3.33 -15.86 -4.46
C THR A 47 3.01 -16.81 -3.33
N ALA A 48 4.01 -17.10 -2.50
CA ALA A 48 3.84 -17.87 -1.28
C ALA A 48 3.20 -17.05 -0.14
N GLY A 49 3.23 -15.72 -0.22
CA GLY A 49 2.69 -14.84 0.81
C GLY A 49 2.53 -13.41 0.35
N VAL A 50 1.56 -12.72 0.96
CA VAL A 50 1.31 -11.30 0.74
C VAL A 50 1.29 -10.59 2.10
N VAL A 51 2.12 -9.56 2.24
CA VAL A 51 2.11 -8.67 3.40
C VAL A 51 1.50 -7.35 2.97
N TRP A 52 0.38 -6.96 3.59
CA TRP A 52 -0.37 -5.76 3.19
C TRP A 52 -0.05 -4.56 4.10
N VAL A 53 0.62 -3.56 3.52
CA VAL A 53 0.98 -2.30 4.21
C VAL A 53 0.39 -1.05 3.54
N ALA A 54 -0.39 -1.22 2.46
CA ALA A 54 -0.79 -0.13 1.56
C ALA A 54 -1.94 0.76 2.08
N GLY A 55 -2.52 0.46 3.23
CA GLY A 55 -3.58 1.30 3.79
C GLY A 55 -4.16 0.78 5.10
N VAL A 56 -4.67 1.72 5.89
CA VAL A 56 -5.39 1.47 7.13
C VAL A 56 -6.77 2.11 7.05
N ARG A 57 -7.71 1.58 7.83
CA ARG A 57 -9.03 2.19 8.01
C ARG A 57 -9.21 2.53 9.49
N PRO A 58 -9.69 3.73 9.84
CA PRO A 58 -10.09 4.03 11.21
C PRO A 58 -11.15 3.06 11.71
N ASN A 59 -11.20 2.86 13.03
CA ASN A 59 -12.21 2.02 13.64
C ASN A 59 -13.63 2.55 13.28
N PRO A 60 -14.56 1.72 12.78
CA PRO A 60 -15.91 2.18 12.45
C PRO A 60 -16.66 2.87 13.61
N LEU A 61 -16.30 2.59 14.87
CA LEU A 61 -16.87 3.26 16.04
C LEU A 61 -16.56 4.76 16.07
N THR A 62 -15.51 5.23 15.40
CA THR A 62 -15.29 6.68 15.28
C THR A 62 -16.49 7.32 14.57
N ALA A 63 -17.22 6.58 13.71
CA ALA A 63 -18.40 7.05 13.01
C ALA A 63 -19.56 7.48 13.93
N SER A 64 -19.67 6.88 15.11
CA SER A 64 -20.76 7.13 16.07
C SER A 64 -20.46 8.22 17.11
N LEU A 65 -19.23 8.71 17.18
CA LEU A 65 -18.84 9.72 18.18
C LEU A 65 -19.34 11.11 17.76
N ALA A 66 -19.88 11.91 18.67
CA ALA A 66 -20.28 13.29 18.40
C ALA A 66 -19.07 14.25 18.35
N VAL A 67 -18.12 13.96 17.45
CA VAL A 67 -16.87 14.71 17.23
C VAL A 67 -16.64 14.94 15.75
N GLU A 68 -15.99 16.04 15.41
CA GLU A 68 -15.62 16.39 14.05
C GLU A 68 -14.53 15.45 13.51
N ARG A 69 -14.61 15.14 12.21
CA ARG A 69 -13.74 14.17 11.53
C ARG A 69 -13.38 14.63 10.13
N ASP A 70 -12.18 14.28 9.68
CA ASP A 70 -11.76 14.48 8.29
C ASP A 70 -12.41 13.46 7.34
N SER A 71 -12.21 13.65 6.04
CA SER A 71 -12.75 12.77 4.99
C SER A 71 -12.18 11.33 5.03
N ARG A 72 -11.12 11.10 5.79
CA ARG A 72 -10.50 9.78 5.99
C ARG A 72 -11.01 9.10 7.27
N GLY A 73 -11.84 9.78 8.06
CA GLY A 73 -12.40 9.27 9.31
C GLY A 73 -11.49 9.47 10.53
N LEU A 74 -10.48 10.32 10.43
CA LEU A 74 -9.64 10.73 11.56
C LEU A 74 -10.35 11.81 12.38
N ILE A 75 -10.26 11.73 13.70
CA ILE A 75 -10.81 12.75 14.60
C ILE A 75 -9.96 14.02 14.50
N ILE A 76 -10.62 15.16 14.38
CA ILE A 76 -9.97 16.48 14.40
C ILE A 76 -9.92 16.96 15.87
N VAL A 77 -8.73 17.36 16.32
CA VAL A 77 -8.46 17.83 17.69
C VAL A 77 -8.10 19.30 17.66
#